data_AF-A0A853IA45-F1
#
_entry.id   AF-A0A853IA45-F1
#
_cell.length_a   1.000
_cell.length_b   1.000
_cell.length_c   1.000
_cell.angle_alpha   90.00
_cell.angle_beta   90.00
_cell.angle_gamma   90.00
#
_symmetry.space_group_name_H-M   'P 1'
#
loop_
_entity.id
_entity.type
_entity.pdbx_description
1 polymer ?
#
loop_
_entity_poly.entity_id
_entity_poly.type
_entity_poly.pdbx_seq_one_letter_code
_entity_poly.pdbx_strand_id
1 'polypeptide(L)'
;MSDQLATLNATSNAETSRIIPSTSSYLTQLDAADDDEKFTLVRQWIDHEPLTFFKALRDDRPILVTPKATLVTRLDDCVEVLNQPKVFTVGLYEPKMDNYLMSHDDNAFHTREKSIMQGFLNRNDLPRVRSMVRETCIDLLSQAAGNMELVGSYCRMVPATLVQDYFGLTGVDREDLIEWSYWIQADTFYNQPFDSHTEDQRKYIREQHERTGTALAKYITELMVRRVLAVKSEQATNIILALWYGVRKLVQHLMGEKPEVLNDDIVTRMIRSCQCQLKKSAVCQFKMSGF
;
A
#
# COMPACT_ATOMS: atom_id res chain seq x y z
N MET A 1 -16.16 17.22 -2.09
CA MET A 1 -16.97 16.18 -1.42
C MET A 1 -16.53 15.87 0.01
N SER A 2 -15.51 16.56 0.55
CA SER A 2 -15.05 16.37 1.94
C SER A 2 -15.74 17.30 2.97
N ASP A 3 -16.42 18.35 2.52
CA ASP A 3 -16.97 19.39 3.42
C ASP A 3 -18.44 19.22 3.80
N GLN A 4 -19.18 18.30 3.16
CA GLN A 4 -20.59 18.04 3.49
C GLN A 4 -20.79 17.03 4.63
N LEU A 5 -19.73 16.34 5.06
CA LEU A 5 -19.77 15.45 6.24
C LEU A 5 -19.32 16.15 7.53
N ALA A 6 -18.71 17.35 7.45
CA ALA A 6 -18.17 18.06 8.60
C ALA A 6 -19.16 19.02 9.29
N THR A 7 -20.27 19.38 8.63
CA THR A 7 -21.18 20.45 9.09
C THR A 7 -22.42 19.97 9.86
N LEU A 8 -22.57 18.67 10.12
CA LEU A 8 -23.69 18.13 10.91
C LEU A 8 -23.43 18.03 12.43
N ASN A 9 -22.24 18.42 12.91
CA ASN A 9 -21.83 18.21 14.31
C ASN A 9 -21.85 19.46 15.21
N ALA A 10 -22.40 20.58 14.77
CA ALA A 10 -22.30 21.85 15.52
C ALA A 10 -23.57 22.34 16.23
N THR A 11 -24.68 21.59 16.23
CA THR A 11 -25.90 22.01 16.96
C THR A 11 -26.66 20.84 17.58
N SER A 12 -26.25 20.42 18.78
CA SER A 12 -27.16 20.16 19.91
C SER A 12 -26.38 19.81 21.18
N ASN A 13 -25.96 20.86 21.91
CA ASN A 13 -25.71 20.73 23.35
C ASN A 13 -27.07 20.62 24.05
N ALA A 14 -27.55 19.40 24.23
CA ALA A 14 -28.56 19.05 25.21
C ALA A 14 -28.23 17.65 25.72
N GLU A 15 -27.49 17.60 26.83
CA GLU A 15 -27.64 16.66 27.93
C GLU A 15 -28.21 15.26 27.60
N THR A 16 -27.53 14.51 26.73
CA THR A 16 -27.76 13.07 26.60
C THR A 16 -26.70 12.36 27.41
N SER A 17 -27.07 11.88 28.60
CA SER A 17 -26.41 10.77 29.26
C SER A 17 -26.24 9.65 28.24
N ARG A 18 -25.03 9.51 27.65
CA ARG A 18 -24.70 8.35 26.83
C ARG A 18 -24.73 7.15 27.74
N ILE A 19 -25.85 6.44 27.72
CA ILE A 19 -25.93 5.07 28.21
C ILE A 19 -24.88 4.32 27.37
N ILE A 20 -23.70 4.10 27.92
CA ILE A 20 -22.76 3.13 27.37
C ILE A 20 -23.54 1.81 27.44
N PRO A 21 -23.87 1.18 26.31
CA PRO A 21 -24.55 -0.11 26.35
C PRO A 21 -23.70 -1.02 27.23
N SER A 22 -24.29 -1.61 28.27
CA SER A 22 -23.57 -2.62 29.05
C SER A 22 -23.03 -3.67 28.09
N THR A 23 -21.82 -4.19 28.31
CA THR A 23 -21.15 -5.22 27.49
C THR A 23 -22.09 -6.36 27.03
N SER A 24 -23.03 -6.74 27.90
CA SER A 24 -24.12 -7.71 27.68
C SER A 24 -25.12 -7.34 26.56
N SER A 25 -25.14 -6.10 26.07
CA SER A 25 -26.12 -5.59 25.12
C SER A 25 -25.82 -6.01 23.68
N TYR A 26 -24.55 -6.08 23.26
CA TYR A 26 -24.21 -6.42 21.87
C TYR A 26 -24.62 -7.84 21.53
N LEU A 27 -24.24 -8.80 22.37
CA LEU A 27 -24.56 -10.21 22.14
C LEU A 27 -26.06 -10.47 22.24
N THR A 28 -26.77 -9.79 23.16
CA THR A 28 -28.22 -9.90 23.26
C THR A 28 -28.91 -9.38 21.99
N GLN A 29 -28.51 -8.21 21.48
CA GLN A 29 -29.05 -7.67 20.23
C GLN A 29 -28.72 -8.58 19.04
N LEU A 30 -27.50 -9.13 18.99
CA LEU A 30 -27.07 -10.03 17.93
C LEU A 30 -27.83 -11.36 17.94
N ASP A 31 -28.08 -11.92 19.13
CA ASP A 31 -28.81 -13.18 19.29
C ASP A 31 -30.30 -13.04 18.97
N ALA A 32 -30.86 -11.84 19.16
CA ALA A 32 -32.24 -11.51 18.83
C ALA A 32 -32.45 -11.12 17.35
N ALA A 33 -31.39 -10.79 16.62
CA ALA A 33 -31.46 -10.39 15.22
C ALA A 33 -31.63 -11.59 14.28
N ASP A 34 -32.23 -11.36 13.12
CA ASP A 34 -32.31 -12.36 12.05
C ASP A 34 -30.93 -12.61 11.42
N ASP A 35 -30.73 -13.81 10.86
CA ASP A 35 -29.42 -14.26 10.36
C ASP A 35 -28.81 -13.34 9.29
N ASP A 36 -29.64 -12.74 8.45
CA ASP A 36 -29.25 -11.78 7.41
C ASP A 36 -28.89 -10.39 7.95
N GLU A 37 -29.42 -10.02 9.12
CA GLU A 37 -29.16 -8.74 9.79
C GLU A 37 -27.92 -8.77 10.69
N LYS A 38 -27.57 -9.95 11.24
CA LYS A 38 -26.47 -10.12 12.21
C LYS A 38 -25.17 -9.47 11.77
N PHE A 39 -24.73 -9.73 10.54
CA PHE A 39 -23.45 -9.18 10.08
C PHE A 39 -23.51 -7.67 9.84
N THR A 40 -24.67 -7.13 9.46
CA THR A 40 -24.87 -5.69 9.32
C THR A 40 -24.72 -4.98 10.67
N LEU A 41 -25.30 -5.54 11.75
CA LEU A 41 -25.11 -5.03 13.11
C LEU A 41 -23.63 -5.08 13.54
N VAL A 42 -22.97 -6.23 13.31
CA VAL A 42 -21.54 -6.38 13.59
C VAL A 42 -20.72 -5.31 12.88
N ARG A 43 -21.02 -5.04 11.60
CA ARG A 43 -20.29 -4.04 10.82
C ARG A 43 -20.50 -2.62 11.37
N GLN A 44 -21.73 -2.26 11.72
CA GLN A 44 -22.04 -0.97 12.35
C GLN A 44 -21.25 -0.76 13.65
N TRP A 45 -21.14 -1.78 14.49
CA TRP A 45 -20.37 -1.69 15.74
C TRP A 45 -18.86 -1.58 15.49
N ILE A 46 -18.32 -2.27 14.48
CA ILE A 46 -16.92 -2.11 14.07
C ILE A 46 -16.64 -0.68 13.59
N ASP A 47 -17.56 -0.09 12.83
CA ASP A 47 -17.34 1.23 12.23
C ASP A 47 -17.55 2.38 13.23
N HIS A 48 -18.44 2.23 14.24
CA HIS A 48 -18.81 3.31 15.15
C HIS A 48 -18.32 3.16 16.60
N GLU A 49 -18.14 1.94 17.10
CA GLU A 49 -17.75 1.67 18.49
C GLU A 49 -16.81 0.45 18.65
N PRO A 50 -15.73 0.34 17.84
CA PRO A 50 -14.94 -0.89 17.73
C PRO A 50 -14.31 -1.33 19.06
N LEU A 51 -13.78 -0.38 19.85
CA LEU A 51 -13.07 -0.72 21.08
C LEU A 51 -13.98 -1.38 22.11
N THR A 52 -15.19 -0.85 22.28
CA THR A 52 -16.18 -1.38 23.23
C THR A 52 -16.72 -2.71 22.74
N PHE A 53 -17.09 -2.81 21.46
CA PHE A 53 -17.58 -4.04 20.84
C PHE A 53 -16.55 -5.18 20.92
N PHE A 54 -15.30 -4.94 20.50
CA PHE A 54 -14.26 -5.97 20.57
C PHE A 54 -13.88 -6.34 22.01
N LYS A 55 -14.04 -5.42 22.98
CA LYS A 55 -13.91 -5.79 24.40
C LYS A 55 -15.00 -6.76 24.81
N ALA A 56 -16.25 -6.49 24.45
CA ALA A 56 -17.37 -7.39 24.75
C ALA A 56 -17.18 -8.78 24.14
N LEU A 57 -16.76 -8.86 22.87
CA LEU A 57 -16.46 -10.15 22.25
C LEU A 57 -15.37 -10.91 23.01
N ARG A 58 -14.25 -10.27 23.36
CA ARG A 58 -13.15 -10.97 24.08
C ARG A 58 -13.58 -11.53 25.44
N ASP A 59 -14.45 -10.81 26.14
CA ASP A 59 -14.93 -11.16 27.48
C ASP A 59 -15.96 -12.29 27.40
N ASP A 60 -16.95 -12.19 26.51
CA ASP A 60 -18.17 -13.01 26.55
C ASP A 60 -18.30 -14.01 25.39
N ARG A 61 -17.78 -13.70 24.19
CA ARG A 61 -17.89 -14.55 22.99
C ARG A 61 -16.70 -14.32 22.03
N PRO A 62 -15.50 -14.82 22.38
CA PRO A 62 -14.25 -14.45 21.71
C PRO A 62 -14.15 -14.96 20.27
N ILE A 63 -14.89 -16.02 19.95
CA ILE A 63 -15.12 -16.54 18.61
C ILE A 63 -16.61 -16.33 18.31
N LEU A 64 -16.91 -15.37 17.45
CA LEU A 64 -18.27 -15.05 17.03
C LEU A 64 -18.48 -15.55 15.59
N VAL A 65 -19.34 -16.55 15.44
CA VAL A 65 -19.75 -17.06 14.12
C VAL A 65 -21.01 -16.31 13.65
N THR A 66 -20.97 -15.78 12.43
CA THR A 66 -22.13 -15.23 11.73
C THR A 66 -22.28 -15.91 10.37
N PRO A 67 -23.42 -15.80 9.69
CA PRO A 67 -23.59 -16.39 8.36
C PRO A 67 -22.60 -15.87 7.29
N LYS A 68 -22.07 -14.65 7.45
CA LYS A 68 -21.15 -14.04 6.48
C LYS A 68 -19.67 -14.16 6.86
N ALA A 69 -19.35 -14.15 8.16
CA ALA A 69 -17.96 -14.22 8.63
C ALA A 69 -17.86 -14.72 10.08
N THR A 70 -16.68 -15.22 10.43
CA THR A 70 -16.31 -15.53 11.83
C THR A 70 -15.32 -14.49 12.33
N LEU A 71 -15.61 -13.88 13.47
CA LEU A 71 -14.73 -12.94 14.15
C LEU A 71 -13.98 -13.67 15.26
N VAL A 72 -12.66 -13.53 15.25
CA VAL A 72 -11.75 -14.08 16.26
C VAL A 72 -11.06 -12.90 16.95
N THR A 73 -11.10 -12.86 18.29
CA THR A 73 -10.77 -11.61 19.02
C THR A 73 -9.73 -11.76 20.12
N ARG A 74 -9.43 -12.98 20.58
CA ARG A 74 -8.32 -13.21 21.53
C ARG A 74 -7.01 -13.31 20.78
N LEU A 75 -5.96 -12.77 21.37
CA LEU A 75 -4.63 -12.72 20.74
C LEU A 75 -4.14 -14.10 20.33
N ASP A 76 -4.24 -15.10 21.22
CA ASP A 76 -3.76 -16.45 20.96
C ASP A 76 -4.50 -17.09 19.78
N ASP A 77 -5.84 -16.97 19.76
CA ASP A 77 -6.68 -17.48 18.66
C ASP A 77 -6.33 -16.77 17.33
N CYS A 78 -6.14 -15.45 17.35
CA CYS A 78 -5.72 -14.69 16.16
C CYS A 78 -4.35 -15.15 15.65
N VAL A 79 -3.38 -15.35 16.55
CA VAL A 79 -2.04 -15.83 16.19
C VAL A 79 -2.12 -17.25 15.62
N GLU A 80 -2.93 -18.12 16.20
CA GLU A 80 -3.12 -19.49 15.70
C GLU A 80 -3.71 -19.48 14.28
N VAL A 81 -4.79 -18.71 14.06
CA VAL A 81 -5.41 -18.55 12.74
C VAL A 81 -4.40 -18.04 11.69
N LEU A 82 -3.65 -16.99 12.02
CA LEU A 82 -2.65 -16.39 11.11
C LEU A 82 -1.47 -17.33 10.80
N ASN A 83 -1.20 -18.33 11.64
CA ASN A 83 -0.16 -19.34 11.42
C ASN A 83 -0.66 -20.58 10.67
N GLN A 84 -1.93 -20.61 10.23
CA GLN A 84 -2.51 -21.72 9.47
C GLN A 84 -2.94 -21.28 8.06
N PRO A 85 -2.01 -20.81 7.18
CA PRO A 85 -2.34 -20.25 5.87
C PRO A 85 -2.90 -21.27 4.87
N LYS A 86 -2.85 -22.57 5.18
CA LYS A 86 -3.46 -23.64 4.37
C LYS A 86 -4.92 -23.92 4.74
N VAL A 87 -5.35 -23.43 5.91
CA VAL A 87 -6.73 -23.56 6.40
C VAL A 87 -7.46 -22.24 6.23
N PHE A 88 -6.82 -21.15 6.66
CA PHE A 88 -7.33 -19.79 6.50
C PHE A 88 -6.58 -19.11 5.37
N THR A 89 -7.12 -19.27 4.16
CA THR A 89 -6.48 -18.79 2.93
C THR A 89 -6.77 -17.32 2.65
N VAL A 90 -5.94 -16.69 1.83
CA VAL A 90 -6.14 -15.31 1.32
C VAL A 90 -6.94 -15.26 0.01
N GLY A 91 -7.53 -16.39 -0.42
CA GLY A 91 -8.21 -16.53 -1.71
C GLY A 91 -9.36 -15.54 -1.94
N LEU A 92 -9.93 -14.96 -0.88
CA LEU A 92 -10.90 -13.86 -0.99
C LEU A 92 -10.34 -12.67 -1.80
N TYR A 93 -9.05 -12.39 -1.70
CA TYR A 93 -8.42 -11.23 -2.32
C TYR A 93 -7.90 -11.51 -3.72
N GLU A 94 -7.75 -12.78 -4.12
CA GLU A 94 -7.21 -13.19 -5.42
C GLU A 94 -7.88 -12.52 -6.63
N PRO A 95 -9.23 -12.45 -6.73
CA PRO A 95 -9.88 -11.84 -7.89
C PRO A 95 -9.55 -10.37 -8.12
N LYS A 96 -9.09 -9.65 -7.08
CA LYS A 96 -8.77 -8.22 -7.13
C LYS A 96 -7.28 -7.91 -7.09
N MET A 97 -6.45 -8.92 -6.81
CA MET A 97 -5.00 -8.78 -6.66
C MET A 97 -4.21 -9.55 -7.74
N ASP A 98 -4.86 -10.45 -8.48
CA ASP A 98 -4.24 -11.29 -9.51
C ASP A 98 -2.93 -11.93 -9.00
N ASN A 99 -1.81 -11.80 -9.73
CA ASN A 99 -0.52 -12.41 -9.41
C ASN A 99 0.34 -11.62 -8.41
N TYR A 100 -0.28 -10.84 -7.52
CA TYR A 100 0.44 -10.14 -6.46
C TYR A 100 0.76 -11.08 -5.30
N LEU A 101 1.96 -11.03 -4.70
CA LEU A 101 2.37 -12.03 -3.70
C LEU A 101 1.40 -12.20 -2.51
N MET A 102 0.66 -11.16 -2.13
CA MET A 102 -0.28 -11.19 -1.00
C MET A 102 -1.61 -11.87 -1.34
N SER A 103 -1.89 -12.19 -2.59
CA SER A 103 -3.03 -13.02 -3.01
C SER A 103 -2.73 -14.52 -2.96
N HIS A 104 -1.48 -14.90 -2.72
CA HIS A 104 -1.05 -16.28 -2.69
C HIS A 104 -0.78 -16.73 -1.25
N ASP A 105 -1.29 -17.91 -0.90
CA ASP A 105 -0.99 -18.62 0.35
C ASP A 105 0.48 -19.10 0.38
N ASP A 106 0.78 -20.04 1.29
CA ASP A 106 2.10 -20.67 1.46
C ASP A 106 2.48 -21.59 0.27
N ASN A 107 2.84 -20.97 -0.86
CA ASN A 107 3.27 -21.65 -2.08
C ASN A 107 4.65 -21.14 -2.59
N ALA A 108 5.17 -21.80 -3.63
CA ALA A 108 6.48 -21.49 -4.18
C ALA A 108 6.57 -20.08 -4.77
N PHE A 109 5.48 -19.58 -5.37
CA PHE A 109 5.42 -18.22 -5.90
C PHE A 109 5.51 -17.19 -4.76
N HIS A 110 4.68 -17.32 -3.73
CA HIS A 110 4.71 -16.47 -2.54
C HIS A 110 6.11 -16.41 -1.92
N THR A 111 6.73 -17.57 -1.71
CA THR A 111 8.08 -17.66 -1.13
C THR A 111 9.13 -16.94 -1.98
N ARG A 112 9.08 -17.12 -3.31
CA ARG A 112 10.01 -16.49 -4.25
C ARG A 112 9.86 -14.96 -4.24
N GLU A 113 8.65 -14.46 -4.47
CA GLU A 113 8.41 -13.01 -4.57
C GLU A 113 8.71 -12.30 -3.24
N LYS A 114 8.32 -12.88 -2.11
CA LYS A 114 8.63 -12.36 -0.77
C LYS A 114 10.15 -12.30 -0.52
N SER A 115 10.89 -13.32 -0.92
CA SER A 115 12.35 -13.36 -0.77
C SER A 115 13.04 -12.29 -1.62
N ILE A 116 12.56 -12.06 -2.85
CA ILE A 116 13.05 -10.99 -3.72
C ILE A 116 12.81 -9.63 -3.07
N MET A 117 11.59 -9.36 -2.59
CA MET A 117 11.26 -8.10 -1.92
C MET A 117 12.10 -7.86 -0.66
N GLN A 118 12.26 -8.88 0.18
CA GLN A 118 13.11 -8.79 1.37
C GLN A 118 14.58 -8.53 1.03
N GLY A 119 15.06 -9.07 -0.09
CA GLY A 119 16.42 -8.82 -0.58
C GLY A 119 16.68 -7.35 -0.94
N PHE A 120 15.66 -6.62 -1.37
CA PHE A 120 15.77 -5.19 -1.66
C PHE A 120 15.59 -4.29 -0.42
N LEU A 121 14.84 -4.75 0.59
CA LEU A 121 14.60 -4.01 1.83
C LEU A 121 15.68 -4.30 2.87
N ASN A 122 16.87 -3.71 2.68
CA ASN A 122 18.00 -3.91 3.58
C ASN A 122 17.81 -3.18 4.93
N ARG A 123 17.93 -3.91 6.04
CA ARG A 123 17.84 -3.34 7.40
C ARG A 123 18.91 -2.28 7.69
N ASN A 124 20.04 -2.31 6.97
CA ASN A 124 21.09 -1.31 7.11
C ASN A 124 20.68 0.07 6.56
N ASP A 125 19.60 0.16 5.77
CA ASP A 125 19.05 1.43 5.32
C ASP A 125 18.22 2.14 6.40
N LEU A 126 17.87 1.46 7.51
CA LEU A 126 17.00 2.03 8.55
C LEU A 126 17.48 3.38 9.12
N PRO A 127 18.79 3.62 9.39
CA PRO A 127 19.26 4.94 9.82
C PRO A 127 18.99 6.04 8.79
N ARG A 128 19.18 5.75 7.50
CA ARG A 128 18.88 6.68 6.39
C ARG A 128 17.38 6.92 6.28
N VAL A 129 16.57 5.87 6.31
CA VAL A 129 15.10 5.96 6.27
C VAL A 129 14.57 6.80 7.43
N ARG A 130 15.08 6.59 8.65
CA ARG A 130 14.71 7.41 9.82
C ARG A 130 15.07 8.88 9.64
N SER A 131 16.23 9.17 9.04
CA SER A 131 16.66 10.55 8.77
C SER A 131 15.76 11.22 7.74
N MET A 132 15.45 10.52 6.64
CA MET A 132 14.52 11.00 5.60
C MET A 132 13.13 11.31 6.16
N VAL A 133 12.56 10.40 6.97
CA VAL A 133 11.27 10.63 7.63
C VAL A 133 11.33 11.83 8.56
N ARG A 134 12.39 11.94 9.37
CA ARG A 134 12.58 13.08 10.28
C ARG A 134 12.62 14.41 9.53
N GLU A 135 13.43 14.49 8.47
CA GLU A 135 13.57 15.69 7.64
C GLU A 135 12.23 16.06 7.01
N THR A 136 11.54 15.09 6.40
CA THR A 136 10.20 15.28 5.83
C THR A 136 9.23 15.85 6.87
N CYS A 137 9.19 15.28 8.08
CA CYS A 137 8.32 15.78 9.14
C CYS A 137 8.66 17.21 9.56
N ILE A 138 9.95 17.55 9.70
CA ILE A 138 10.40 18.90 10.07
C ILE A 138 9.97 19.90 8.99
N ASP A 139 10.16 19.56 7.72
CA ASP A 139 9.84 20.45 6.60
C ASP A 139 8.34 20.74 6.53
N LEU A 140 7.50 19.70 6.64
CA LEU A 140 6.05 19.85 6.63
C LEU A 140 5.54 20.69 7.81
N LEU A 141 6.05 20.43 9.02
CA LEU A 141 5.66 21.19 10.22
C LEU A 141 6.12 22.65 10.15
N SER A 142 7.30 22.91 9.58
CA SER A 142 7.84 24.27 9.43
C SER A 142 7.01 25.10 8.43
N GLN A 143 6.43 24.46 7.41
CA GLN A 143 5.61 25.11 6.39
C GLN A 143 4.18 25.42 6.85
N ALA A 144 3.67 24.74 7.89
CA ALA A 144 2.29 24.88 8.34
C ALA A 144 1.96 26.23 9.00
N ALA A 145 2.95 27.06 9.36
CA ALA A 145 2.72 28.40 9.90
C ALA A 145 1.67 28.47 11.05
N GLY A 146 1.58 27.42 11.88
CA GLY A 146 0.67 27.32 13.02
C GLY A 146 -0.70 26.67 12.73
N ASN A 147 -1.02 26.28 11.50
CA ASN A 147 -2.25 25.55 11.16
C ASN A 147 -1.99 24.49 10.06
N MET A 148 -2.45 23.26 10.25
CA MET A 148 -2.21 22.15 9.32
C MET A 148 -3.42 21.24 9.24
N GLU A 149 -3.77 20.84 8.02
CA GLU A 149 -4.63 19.67 7.78
C GLU A 149 -3.81 18.40 8.03
N LEU A 150 -4.07 17.73 9.15
CA LEU A 150 -3.17 16.67 9.65
C LEU A 150 -3.15 15.42 8.76
N VAL A 151 -4.27 15.03 8.16
CA VAL A 151 -4.41 13.72 7.50
C VAL A 151 -3.70 13.72 6.16
N GLY A 152 -4.06 14.63 5.27
CA GLY A 152 -3.49 14.77 3.93
C GLY A 152 -2.10 15.40 3.98
N SER A 153 -1.95 16.56 4.62
CA SER A 153 -0.69 17.32 4.58
C SER A 153 0.44 16.72 5.43
N TYR A 154 0.15 15.75 6.32
CA TYR A 154 1.17 15.12 7.16
C TYR A 154 1.09 13.60 7.15
N CYS A 155 0.02 13.01 7.67
CA CYS A 155 -0.08 11.56 7.86
C CYS A 155 0.01 10.76 6.56
N ARG A 156 -0.51 11.30 5.44
CA ARG A 156 -0.39 10.71 4.10
C ARG A 156 0.87 11.18 3.37
N MET A 157 1.23 12.44 3.53
CA MET A 157 2.36 13.03 2.82
C MET A 157 3.72 12.44 3.23
N VAL A 158 3.91 12.17 4.53
CA VAL A 158 5.16 11.57 5.04
C VAL A 158 5.43 10.18 4.43
N PRO A 159 4.52 9.20 4.49
CA PRO A 159 4.76 7.90 3.84
C PRO A 159 4.83 7.99 2.32
N ALA A 160 4.05 8.87 1.68
CA ALA A 160 4.14 9.07 0.23
C ALA A 160 5.53 9.59 -0.19
N THR A 161 6.07 10.53 0.57
CA THR A 161 7.43 11.07 0.36
C THR A 161 8.49 9.99 0.57
N LEU A 162 8.39 9.23 1.67
CA LEU A 162 9.29 8.11 1.92
C LEU A 162 9.25 7.10 0.76
N VAL A 163 8.07 6.69 0.31
CA VAL A 163 7.94 5.72 -0.78
C VAL A 163 8.53 6.30 -2.07
N GLN A 164 8.22 7.54 -2.41
CA GLN A 164 8.76 8.20 -3.59
C GLN A 164 10.30 8.20 -3.58
N ASP A 165 10.89 8.67 -2.48
CA ASP A 165 12.33 8.97 -2.43
C ASP A 165 13.17 7.73 -2.15
N TYR A 166 12.71 6.83 -1.27
CA TYR A 166 13.42 5.61 -0.93
C TYR A 166 13.34 4.57 -2.05
N PHE A 167 12.17 4.40 -2.67
CA PHE A 167 12.03 3.45 -3.78
C PHE A 167 12.54 4.02 -5.10
N GLY A 168 12.64 5.34 -5.24
CA GLY A 168 13.15 5.98 -6.44
C GLY A 168 12.09 6.19 -7.52
N LEU A 169 10.86 6.47 -7.11
CA LEU A 169 9.72 6.78 -7.97
C LEU A 169 9.84 8.22 -8.47
N THR A 170 10.83 8.50 -9.31
CA THR A 170 11.10 9.86 -9.79
C THR A 170 10.00 10.39 -10.72
N GLY A 171 9.71 11.68 -10.59
CA GLY A 171 8.82 12.42 -11.48
C GLY A 171 7.33 12.12 -11.34
N VAL A 172 6.91 11.39 -10.30
CA VAL A 172 5.49 11.25 -9.94
C VAL A 172 5.09 12.34 -8.95
N ASP A 173 3.84 12.77 -8.99
CA ASP A 173 3.29 13.61 -7.94
C ASP A 173 3.00 12.78 -6.68
N ARG A 174 3.19 13.33 -5.48
CA ARG A 174 2.92 12.60 -4.23
C ARG A 174 1.42 12.41 -4.04
N GLU A 175 0.63 13.38 -4.47
CA GLU A 175 -0.81 13.39 -4.49
C GLU A 175 -1.36 12.26 -5.37
N ASP A 176 -0.74 12.04 -6.54
CA ASP A 176 -1.05 10.92 -7.42
C ASP A 176 -0.75 9.57 -6.73
N LEU A 177 0.42 9.43 -6.08
CA LEU A 177 0.75 8.20 -5.34
C LEU A 177 -0.26 7.90 -4.23
N ILE A 178 -0.70 8.94 -3.51
CA ILE A 178 -1.71 8.82 -2.45
C ILE A 178 -3.04 8.40 -3.06
N GLU A 179 -3.48 9.03 -4.16
CA GLU A 179 -4.74 8.70 -4.83
C GLU A 179 -4.72 7.26 -5.34
N TRP A 180 -3.67 6.86 -6.06
CA TRP A 180 -3.57 5.53 -6.64
C TRP A 180 -3.55 4.45 -5.55
N SER A 181 -2.76 4.68 -4.50
CA SER A 181 -2.71 3.77 -3.35
C SER A 181 -4.07 3.66 -2.64
N TYR A 182 -4.80 4.76 -2.52
CA TYR A 182 -6.12 4.77 -1.88
C TYR A 182 -7.13 3.93 -2.65
N TRP A 183 -7.28 4.16 -3.96
CA TRP A 183 -8.32 3.48 -4.74
C TRP A 183 -8.06 2.00 -4.95
N ILE A 184 -6.79 1.61 -5.12
CA ILE A 184 -6.40 0.20 -5.15
C ILE A 184 -6.79 -0.48 -3.82
N GLN A 185 -6.42 0.10 -2.68
CA GLN A 185 -6.76 -0.48 -1.38
C GLN A 185 -8.26 -0.47 -1.09
N ALA A 186 -8.97 0.59 -1.47
CA ALA A 186 -10.41 0.72 -1.28
C ALA A 186 -11.16 -0.40 -2.00
N ASP A 187 -10.83 -0.66 -3.27
CA ASP A 187 -11.48 -1.76 -3.98
C ASP A 187 -11.03 -3.12 -3.46
N THR A 188 -9.73 -3.32 -3.25
CA THR A 188 -9.18 -4.62 -2.87
C THR A 188 -9.64 -5.07 -1.48
N PHE A 189 -9.70 -4.18 -0.49
CA PHE A 189 -9.96 -4.57 0.91
C PHE A 189 -11.31 -4.10 1.45
N TYR A 190 -11.88 -3.03 0.91
CA TYR A 190 -13.08 -2.39 1.45
C TYR A 190 -14.26 -2.41 0.48
N ASN A 191 -14.18 -3.16 -0.62
CA ASN A 191 -15.29 -3.34 -1.56
C ASN A 191 -15.59 -4.83 -1.77
N GLN A 192 -15.62 -5.60 -0.68
CA GLN A 192 -15.92 -7.02 -0.66
C GLN A 192 -17.43 -7.27 -0.60
N PRO A 193 -17.93 -8.45 -1.02
CA PRO A 193 -19.37 -8.74 -1.06
C PRO A 193 -20.10 -8.53 0.28
N PHE A 194 -19.38 -8.63 1.39
CA PHE A 194 -19.92 -8.44 2.74
C PHE A 194 -19.82 -7.00 3.26
N ASP A 195 -19.13 -6.09 2.57
CA ASP A 195 -19.08 -4.67 2.96
C ASP A 195 -20.39 -3.95 2.68
N SER A 196 -20.68 -2.90 3.45
CA SER A 196 -21.94 -2.16 3.41
C SER A 196 -22.00 -1.09 2.30
N HIS A 197 -21.78 -1.49 1.05
CA HIS A 197 -21.85 -0.61 -0.13
C HIS A 197 -23.08 -0.91 -1.00
N THR A 198 -23.72 0.14 -1.52
CA THR A 198 -24.71 0.04 -2.60
C THR A 198 -24.02 -0.34 -3.91
N GLU A 199 -24.75 -0.92 -4.87
CA GLU A 199 -24.15 -1.32 -6.15
C GLU A 199 -23.50 -0.15 -6.91
N ASP A 200 -24.10 1.04 -6.84
CA ASP A 200 -23.53 2.25 -7.45
C ASP A 200 -22.20 2.64 -6.79
N GLN A 201 -22.10 2.54 -5.45
CA GLN A 201 -20.85 2.79 -4.73
C GLN A 201 -19.78 1.76 -5.11
N ARG A 202 -20.15 0.47 -5.19
CA ARG A 202 -19.23 -0.59 -5.60
C ARG A 202 -18.71 -0.36 -7.00
N LYS A 203 -19.59 0.02 -7.92
CA LYS A 203 -19.24 0.33 -9.31
C LYS A 203 -18.29 1.52 -9.38
N TYR A 204 -18.59 2.60 -8.67
CA TYR A 204 -17.71 3.77 -8.61
C TYR A 204 -16.32 3.43 -8.09
N ILE A 205 -16.21 2.64 -7.01
CA ILE A 205 -14.92 2.20 -6.45
C ILE A 205 -14.12 1.39 -7.49
N ARG A 206 -14.76 0.46 -8.21
CA ARG A 206 -14.11 -0.33 -9.27
C ARG A 206 -13.61 0.55 -10.42
N GLU A 207 -14.41 1.52 -10.86
CA GLU A 207 -14.01 2.46 -11.92
C GLU A 207 -12.82 3.32 -11.51
N GLN A 208 -12.75 3.77 -10.24
CA GLN A 208 -11.59 4.51 -9.74
C GLN A 208 -10.34 3.63 -9.60
N HIS A 209 -10.51 2.37 -9.16
CA HIS A 209 -9.40 1.41 -9.15
C HIS A 209 -8.86 1.20 -10.56
N GLU A 210 -9.70 0.94 -11.55
CA GLU A 210 -9.25 0.74 -12.94
C GLU A 210 -8.51 1.96 -13.50
N ARG A 211 -9.07 3.16 -13.28
CA ARG A 211 -8.44 4.43 -13.71
C ARG A 211 -7.05 4.60 -13.11
N THR A 212 -6.95 4.45 -11.79
CA THR A 212 -5.68 4.67 -11.07
C THR A 212 -4.67 3.57 -11.33
N GLY A 213 -5.11 2.31 -11.45
CA GLY A 213 -4.27 1.19 -11.85
C GLY A 213 -3.66 1.38 -13.24
N THR A 214 -4.45 1.88 -14.20
CA THR A 214 -3.96 2.22 -15.54
C THR A 214 -2.92 3.35 -15.50
N ALA A 215 -3.17 4.40 -14.71
CA ALA A 215 -2.23 5.51 -14.54
C ALA A 215 -0.91 5.05 -13.90
N LEU A 216 -0.98 4.24 -12.84
CA LEU A 216 0.18 3.67 -12.16
C LEU A 216 0.98 2.76 -13.10
N ALA A 217 0.32 1.87 -13.85
CA ALA A 217 0.99 0.95 -14.78
C ALA A 217 1.76 1.70 -15.88
N LYS A 218 1.14 2.74 -16.44
CA LYS A 218 1.78 3.64 -17.40
C LYS A 218 3.00 4.33 -16.77
N TYR A 219 2.83 4.92 -15.59
CA TYR A 219 3.91 5.59 -14.87
C TYR A 219 5.10 4.66 -14.59
N ILE A 220 4.85 3.47 -14.05
CA ILE A 220 5.91 2.50 -13.74
C ILE A 220 6.64 2.07 -15.01
N THR A 221 5.93 1.86 -16.12
CA THR A 221 6.54 1.52 -17.41
C THR A 221 7.48 2.64 -17.89
N GLU A 222 7.03 3.89 -17.86
CA GLU A 222 7.83 5.06 -18.24
C GLU A 222 9.04 5.26 -17.31
N LEU A 223 8.84 5.09 -15.99
CA LEU A 223 9.91 5.12 -15.00
C LEU A 223 10.98 4.07 -15.31
N MET A 224 10.57 2.82 -15.52
CA MET A 224 11.51 1.72 -15.80
C MET A 224 12.32 1.96 -17.07
N VAL A 225 11.69 2.44 -18.15
CA VAL A 225 12.40 2.79 -19.39
C VAL A 225 13.43 3.89 -19.13
N ARG A 226 13.03 4.98 -18.47
CA ARG A 226 13.93 6.11 -18.15
C ARG A 226 15.11 5.68 -17.28
N ARG A 227 14.84 4.93 -16.21
CA ARG A 227 15.87 4.47 -15.26
C ARG A 227 16.83 3.47 -15.89
N VAL A 228 16.35 2.54 -16.71
CA VAL A 228 17.21 1.58 -17.42
C VAL A 228 18.15 2.30 -18.39
N LEU A 229 17.66 3.30 -19.14
CA LEU A 229 18.48 4.10 -20.04
C LEU A 229 19.53 4.92 -19.28
N ALA A 230 19.13 5.55 -18.16
CA ALA A 230 20.04 6.32 -17.32
C ALA A 230 21.19 5.45 -16.77
N VAL A 231 20.87 4.29 -16.18
CA VAL A 231 21.90 3.35 -15.67
C VAL A 231 22.80 2.83 -16.79
N LYS A 232 22.26 2.53 -17.97
CA LYS A 232 23.07 2.10 -19.12
C LYS A 232 24.01 3.21 -19.61
N SER A 233 23.59 4.48 -19.55
CA SER A 233 24.43 5.61 -19.93
C SER A 233 25.59 5.81 -18.95
N GLU A 234 25.34 5.69 -17.64
CA GLU A 234 26.36 5.77 -16.59
C GLU A 234 27.41 4.66 -16.74
N GLN A 235 27.00 3.46 -17.16
CA GLN A 235 27.88 2.31 -17.34
C GLN A 235 28.47 2.17 -18.76
N ALA A 236 28.18 3.10 -19.68
CA ALA A 236 28.63 2.98 -21.06
C ALA A 236 30.14 3.17 -21.18
N THR A 237 30.88 2.07 -21.37
CA THR A 237 32.33 2.08 -21.61
C THR A 237 32.68 2.19 -23.10
N ASN A 238 31.74 1.92 -23.99
CA ASN A 238 31.94 1.98 -25.44
C ASN A 238 31.82 3.42 -25.94
N ILE A 239 32.86 3.92 -26.61
CA ILE A 239 32.98 5.31 -27.09
C ILE A 239 31.77 5.75 -27.92
N ILE A 240 31.23 4.89 -28.79
CA ILE A 240 30.06 5.20 -29.63
C ILE A 240 28.79 5.39 -28.79
N LEU A 241 28.56 4.52 -27.81
CA LEU A 241 27.42 4.62 -26.89
C LEU A 241 27.59 5.83 -25.98
N ALA A 242 28.80 6.08 -25.46
CA ALA A 242 29.10 7.24 -24.64
C ALA A 242 28.85 8.56 -25.40
N LEU A 243 29.25 8.63 -26.68
CA LEU A 243 28.96 9.78 -27.56
C LEU A 243 27.45 9.93 -27.81
N TRP A 244 26.74 8.85 -28.13
CA TRP A 244 25.29 8.89 -28.35
C TRP A 244 24.53 9.35 -27.10
N TYR A 245 24.85 8.80 -25.92
CA TYR A 245 24.26 9.24 -24.66
C TYR A 245 24.65 10.68 -24.30
N GLY A 246 25.87 11.10 -24.60
CA GLY A 246 26.33 12.48 -24.45
C GLY A 246 25.51 13.47 -25.29
N VAL A 247 25.31 13.16 -26.57
CA VAL A 247 24.45 13.96 -27.48
C VAL A 247 23.02 14.00 -26.98
N ARG A 248 22.46 12.85 -26.57
CA ARG A 248 21.10 12.80 -26.02
C ARG A 248 20.95 13.66 -24.76
N LYS A 249 21.92 13.61 -23.83
CA LYS A 249 21.92 14.43 -22.61
C LYS A 249 21.99 15.92 -22.94
N LEU A 250 22.76 16.29 -23.96
CA LEU A 250 22.81 17.67 -24.46
C LEU A 250 21.46 18.12 -25.02
N VAL A 251 20.79 17.28 -25.82
CA VAL A 251 19.44 17.57 -26.34
C VAL A 251 18.44 17.73 -25.21
N GLN A 252 18.45 16.84 -24.22
CA GLN A 252 17.56 16.96 -23.04
C GLN A 252 17.79 18.26 -22.28
N HIS A 253 19.05 18.65 -22.08
CA HIS A 253 19.39 19.92 -21.44
C HIS A 253 18.90 21.13 -22.26
N LEU A 254 19.02 21.09 -23.59
CA LEU A 254 18.52 22.12 -24.50
C LEU A 254 16.98 22.19 -24.52
N MET A 255 16.29 21.07 -24.29
CA MET A 255 14.84 21.00 -24.18
C MET A 255 14.32 21.35 -22.77
N GLY A 256 15.21 21.72 -21.84
CA GLY A 256 14.84 22.07 -20.46
C GLY A 256 14.46 20.86 -19.60
N GLU A 257 14.70 19.64 -20.06
CA GLU A 257 14.50 18.43 -19.26
C GLU A 257 15.60 18.33 -18.21
N LYS A 258 15.21 18.19 -16.93
CA LYS A 258 16.17 17.97 -15.85
C LYS A 258 16.83 16.60 -16.04
N PRO A 259 18.16 16.49 -15.96
CA PRO A 259 18.84 15.21 -16.09
C PRO A 259 18.42 14.28 -14.94
N GLU A 260 18.17 13.01 -15.29
CA GLU A 260 17.84 11.97 -14.31
C GLU A 260 19.04 11.77 -13.36
N VAL A 261 18.84 12.06 -12.07
CA VAL A 261 19.85 11.81 -11.04
C VAL A 261 19.69 10.38 -10.52
N LEU A 262 20.73 9.57 -10.67
CA LEU A 262 20.77 8.19 -10.18
C LEU A 262 21.22 8.18 -8.71
N ASN A 263 20.24 8.15 -7.81
CA ASN A 263 20.50 7.94 -6.38
C ASN A 263 20.60 6.44 -6.07
N ASP A 264 21.12 6.11 -4.89
CA ASP A 264 21.06 4.74 -4.38
C ASP A 264 19.66 4.44 -3.82
N ASP A 265 18.69 4.35 -4.73
CA ASP A 265 17.29 4.00 -4.46
C ASP A 265 16.98 2.54 -4.90
N ILE A 266 15.83 2.01 -4.47
CA ILE A 266 15.48 0.60 -4.72
C ILE A 266 15.42 0.28 -6.22
N VAL A 267 14.78 1.12 -7.04
CA VAL A 267 14.68 0.91 -8.49
C VAL A 267 16.07 0.89 -9.13
N THR A 268 16.96 1.79 -8.75
CA THR A 268 18.33 1.84 -9.26
C THR A 268 19.13 0.60 -8.85
N ARG A 269 19.03 0.16 -7.59
CA ARG A 269 19.65 -1.08 -7.09
C ARG A 269 19.16 -2.32 -7.85
N MET A 270 17.85 -2.40 -8.10
CA MET A 270 17.22 -3.48 -8.86
C MET A 270 17.80 -3.56 -10.29
N ILE A 271 17.83 -2.43 -11.01
CA ILE A 271 18.34 -2.38 -12.39
C ILE A 271 19.82 -2.76 -12.44
N ARG A 272 20.64 -2.23 -11.52
CA ARG A 272 22.08 -2.55 -11.44
C ARG A 272 22.32 -4.03 -11.14
N SER A 273 21.50 -4.63 -10.27
CA SER A 273 21.64 -6.04 -9.87
C SER A 273 21.27 -7.01 -10.99
N CYS A 274 20.19 -6.76 -11.73
CA CYS A 274 19.80 -7.57 -12.89
C CYS A 274 20.89 -7.58 -13.99
N GLN A 275 21.57 -6.45 -14.20
CA GLN A 275 22.65 -6.34 -15.18
C GLN A 275 23.94 -7.06 -14.75
N CYS A 276 24.25 -7.05 -13.45
CA CYS A 276 25.39 -7.80 -12.92
C CYS A 276 25.23 -9.32 -13.15
N GLN A 277 24.01 -9.84 -13.03
CA GLN A 277 23.70 -11.24 -13.33
C GLN A 277 23.87 -11.57 -14.82
N LEU A 278 23.44 -10.69 -15.73
CA LEU A 278 23.66 -10.88 -17.17
C LEU A 278 25.15 -10.90 -17.55
N LYS A 279 25.98 -10.01 -16.96
CA LYS A 279 27.43 -10.03 -17.16
C LYS A 279 28.08 -11.30 -16.60
N LYS A 280 27.67 -11.77 -15.42
CA LYS A 280 28.18 -13.02 -14.82
C LYS A 280 27.78 -14.26 -15.62
N SER A 281 26.54 -14.35 -16.10
CA SER A 281 26.08 -15.44 -16.97
C SER A 281 26.80 -15.45 -18.32
N ALA A 282 27.05 -14.28 -18.92
CA ALA A 282 27.85 -14.18 -20.14
C ALA A 282 29.31 -14.59 -19.92
N VAL A 283 29.93 -14.22 -18.79
CA VAL A 283 31.30 -14.65 -18.43
C VAL A 283 31.36 -16.14 -18.10
N CYS A 284 30.32 -16.72 -17.47
CA CYS A 284 30.23 -18.15 -17.23
C CYS A 284 30.01 -18.95 -18.52
N GLN A 285 29.18 -18.47 -19.44
CA GLN A 285 29.02 -19.09 -20.76
C GLN A 285 30.31 -19.00 -21.59
N PHE A 286 31.02 -17.86 -21.55
CA PHE A 286 32.29 -17.69 -22.27
C PHE A 286 33.43 -18.54 -21.69
N LYS A 287 33.43 -18.83 -20.38
CA LYS A 287 34.37 -19.78 -19.76
C LYS A 287 34.05 -21.24 -20.05
N MET A 288 32.79 -21.57 -20.35
CA MET A 288 32.34 -22.93 -20.64
C MET A 288 32.47 -23.30 -22.13
N SER A 289 32.59 -22.32 -23.03
CA SER A 289 32.83 -22.52 -24.47
C SER A 289 34.31 -22.45 -24.88
N GLY A 290 35.21 -22.32 -23.90
CA GLY A 290 36.66 -22.24 -24.09
C GLY A 290 37.42 -23.51 -23.69
N PHE A 291 36.74 -24.65 -23.66
CA PHE A 291 37.30 -26.00 -23.52
C PHE A 291 36.73 -26.91 -24.60
#